data_AF-A0A323UNM5-F1
#
_entry.id   AF-A0A323UNM5-F1
#
_cell.length_a   1.000
_cell.length_b   1.000
_cell.length_c   1.000
_cell.angle_alpha   90.00
_cell.angle_beta   90.00
_cell.angle_gamma   90.00
#
_symmetry.space_group_name_H-M   'P 1'
#
loop_
_entity.id
_entity.type
_entity.pdbx_description
1 polymer ?
#
loop_
_entity_poly.entity_id
_entity_poly.type
_entity_poly.pdbx_seq_one_letter_code
_entity_poly.pdbx_strand_id
1 'polypeptide(L)'
;KAVCDNLAALAAWCAAQRHLVPDTAWRINRTLAFNVLRRILPRALVTATLGARIVAEALTQIALNVQKFVPERHRPRTPRNKPHKFHAYKPAL
;
A
#
# COMPACT_ATOMS: atom_id res chain seq x y z
N LYS A 1 -9.93 12.62 2.01
CA LYS A 1 -8.67 11.93 1.64
C LYS A 1 -8.02 11.28 2.86
N ALA A 2 -7.63 12.06 3.88
CA ALA A 2 -7.00 11.56 5.10
C ALA A 2 -7.78 10.44 5.82
N VAL A 3 -9.11 10.55 5.93
CA VAL A 3 -9.95 9.53 6.58
C VAL A 3 -9.83 8.16 5.91
N CYS A 4 -9.93 8.10 4.57
CA CYS A 4 -9.84 6.84 3.85
C CYS A 4 -8.43 6.23 3.92
N ASP A 5 -7.39 7.06 3.94
CA ASP A 5 -6.01 6.60 4.09
C ASP A 5 -5.78 6.01 5.51
N ASN A 6 -6.34 6.63 6.55
CA ASN A 6 -6.30 6.11 7.92
C ASN A 6 -7.08 4.81 8.06
N LEU A 7 -8.26 4.72 7.46
CA LEU A 7 -9.05 3.48 7.43
C LEU A 7 -8.33 2.37 6.67
N ALA A 8 -7.64 2.70 5.57
CA ALA A 8 -6.85 1.72 4.84
C ALA A 8 -5.66 1.22 5.67
N ALA A 9 -5.00 2.12 6.41
CA ALA A 9 -3.93 1.76 7.34
C ALA A 9 -4.44 0.84 8.46
N LEU A 10 -5.59 1.19 9.06
CA LEU A 10 -6.22 0.40 10.12
C LEU A 10 -6.61 -0.99 9.62
N ALA A 11 -7.26 -1.07 8.46
CA ALA A 11 -7.64 -2.34 7.84
C ALA A 11 -6.43 -3.25 7.58
N ALA A 12 -5.34 -2.69 7.05
CA ALA A 12 -4.10 -3.43 6.84
C ALA A 12 -3.46 -3.88 8.16
N TRP A 13 -3.53 -3.07 9.22
CA TRP A 13 -3.04 -3.47 10.54
C TRP A 13 -3.88 -4.58 11.17
N CYS A 14 -5.21 -4.49 11.13
CA CYS A 14 -6.12 -5.52 11.63
C CYS A 14 -5.92 -6.86 10.89
N ALA A 15 -5.78 -6.81 9.57
CA ALA A 15 -5.50 -8.00 8.77
C ALA A 15 -4.15 -8.62 9.14
N ALA A 16 -3.12 -7.80 9.40
CA ALA A 16 -1.82 -8.30 9.83
C ALA A 16 -1.93 -9.04 11.18
N GLN A 17 -2.62 -8.46 12.16
CA GLN A 17 -2.81 -9.07 13.48
C GLN A 17 -3.58 -10.40 13.45
N ARG A 18 -4.52 -10.54 12.50
CA ARG A 18 -5.40 -11.71 12.42
C ARG A 18 -4.81 -12.86 11.60
N HIS A 19 -3.96 -12.56 10.63
CA HIS A 19 -3.50 -13.55 9.64
C HIS A 19 -1.99 -13.79 9.63
N LEU A 20 -1.19 -12.92 10.24
CA LEU A 20 0.26 -13.11 10.34
C LEU A 20 0.65 -13.66 11.71
N VAL A 21 1.55 -14.63 11.72
CA VAL A 21 2.20 -15.07 12.96
C VAL A 21 3.15 -13.95 13.42
N PRO A 22 3.21 -13.64 14.73
CA PRO A 22 4.18 -12.69 15.30
C PRO A 22 5.61 -13.04 14.88
N ASP A 23 6.46 -12.02 14.74
CA ASP A 23 7.88 -12.14 14.38
C ASP A 23 8.20 -12.85 13.06
N THR A 24 7.20 -13.01 12.18
CA THR A 24 7.45 -13.51 10.84
C THR A 24 8.10 -12.47 9.93
N ALA A 25 8.89 -12.98 8.98
CA ALA A 25 9.40 -12.18 7.87
C ALA A 25 8.29 -11.71 6.91
N TRP A 26 7.07 -12.26 7.00
CA TRP A 26 5.96 -11.92 6.11
C TRP A 26 5.22 -10.69 6.62
N ARG A 27 4.96 -9.74 5.73
CA ARG A 27 4.20 -8.52 6.02
C ARG A 27 3.16 -8.32 4.93
N ILE A 28 2.02 -7.74 5.27
CA ILE A 28 1.03 -7.34 4.26
C ILE A 28 1.68 -6.37 3.27
N ASN A 29 1.43 -6.58 1.98
CA ASN A 29 1.84 -5.66 0.94
C ASN A 29 0.99 -4.38 1.01
N ARG A 30 1.45 -3.41 1.83
CA ARG A 30 0.72 -2.16 2.09
C ARG A 30 0.40 -1.40 0.80
N THR A 31 1.31 -1.34 -0.16
CA THR A 31 1.07 -0.63 -1.42
C THR A 31 -0.11 -1.23 -2.18
N LEU A 32 -0.14 -2.55 -2.32
CA LEU A 32 -1.26 -3.22 -2.99
C LEU A 32 -2.55 -3.10 -2.17
N ALA A 33 -2.45 -3.31 -0.85
CA ALA A 33 -3.59 -3.17 0.06
C ALA A 33 -4.25 -1.79 -0.07
N PHE A 34 -3.45 -0.72 -0.05
CA PHE A 34 -3.95 0.64 -0.24
C PHE A 34 -4.56 0.83 -1.63
N ASN A 35 -3.96 0.30 -2.70
CA ASN A 35 -4.53 0.42 -4.04
C ASN A 35 -5.92 -0.23 -4.16
N VAL A 36 -6.14 -1.38 -3.51
CA VAL A 36 -7.44 -2.05 -3.46
C VAL A 36 -8.41 -1.25 -2.59
N LEU A 37 -7.99 -0.91 -1.37
CA LEU A 37 -8.81 -0.20 -0.38
C LEU A 37 -9.27 1.17 -0.88
N ARG A 38 -8.40 1.92 -1.57
CA ARG A 38 -8.74 3.26 -2.09
C ARG A 38 -9.83 3.25 -3.15
N ARG A 39 -10.06 2.12 -3.83
CA ARG A 39 -11.14 1.95 -4.82
C ARG A 39 -12.48 1.57 -4.17
N ILE A 40 -12.43 0.87 -3.04
CA ILE A 40 -13.60 0.24 -2.42
C ILE A 40 -14.13 1.07 -1.25
N LEU A 41 -13.26 1.57 -0.37
CA LEU A 41 -13.64 2.30 0.85
C LEU A 41 -14.51 3.53 0.59
N PRO A 42 -14.15 4.44 -0.34
CA PRO A 42 -14.98 5.63 -0.58
C PRO A 42 -16.39 5.27 -1.03
N ARG A 43 -16.51 4.25 -1.90
CA ARG A 43 -17.82 3.77 -2.39
C ARG A 43 -18.60 3.10 -1.27
N ALA A 44 -17.97 2.24 -0.50
CA ALA A 44 -18.59 1.59 0.66
C ALA A 44 -19.12 2.60 1.67
N LEU A 45 -18.36 3.66 1.96
CA LEU A 45 -18.74 4.71 2.92
C LEU A 45 -19.84 5.62 2.38
N VAL A 46 -19.81 6.00 1.11
CA VAL A 46 -20.78 6.95 0.53
C VAL A 46 -22.12 6.29 0.25
N THR A 47 -22.10 5.08 -0.28
CA THR A 47 -23.33 4.44 -0.75
C THR A 47 -23.96 3.56 0.31
N ALA A 48 -23.22 3.11 1.32
CA ALA A 48 -23.62 2.04 2.25
C ALA A 48 -24.15 0.76 1.57
N THR A 49 -24.09 0.67 0.23
CA THR A 49 -24.62 -0.43 -0.59
C THR A 49 -23.56 -1.48 -0.88
N LEU A 50 -22.29 -1.17 -0.62
CA LEU A 50 -21.22 -2.13 -0.79
C LEU A 50 -21.33 -3.16 0.34
N GLY A 51 -21.97 -4.29 0.02
CA GLY A 51 -22.30 -5.31 1.00
C GLY A 51 -21.08 -5.77 1.78
N ALA A 52 -21.28 -6.03 3.08
CA ALA A 52 -20.22 -6.49 3.99
C ALA A 52 -19.40 -7.67 3.43
N ARG A 53 -20.03 -8.51 2.59
CA ARG A 53 -19.38 -9.61 1.88
C ARG A 53 -18.28 -9.16 0.92
N ILE A 54 -18.50 -8.12 0.11
CA ILE A 54 -17.51 -7.61 -0.85
C ILE A 54 -16.33 -6.99 -0.09
N VAL A 55 -16.61 -6.27 0.99
CA VAL A 55 -15.57 -5.69 1.86
C VAL A 55 -14.75 -6.82 2.51
N ALA A 56 -15.40 -7.84 3.06
CA ALA A 56 -14.74 -8.99 3.66
C ALA A 56 -13.87 -9.77 2.65
N GLU A 57 -14.36 -9.95 1.43
CA GLU A 57 -13.62 -10.63 0.36
C GLU A 57 -12.39 -9.81 -0.07
N ALA A 58 -12.53 -8.49 -0.22
CA ALA A 58 -11.41 -7.60 -0.50
C ALA A 58 -10.35 -7.62 0.63
N LEU A 59 -10.78 -7.60 1.89
CA LEU A 59 -9.87 -7.70 3.04
C LEU A 59 -9.17 -9.07 3.09
N THR A 60 -9.86 -10.15 2.74
CA THR A 60 -9.29 -11.49 2.65
C THR A 60 -8.19 -11.53 1.57
N GLN A 61 -8.47 -10.98 0.38
CA GLN A 61 -7.46 -10.89 -0.69
C GLN A 61 -6.23 -10.08 -0.29
N ILE A 62 -6.41 -9.02 0.51
CA ILE A 62 -5.31 -8.24 1.08
C ILE A 62 -4.49 -9.06 2.06
N ALA A 63 -5.15 -9.84 2.92
CA ALA A 63 -4.49 -10.70 3.90
C ALA A 63 -3.68 -11.84 3.22
N LEU A 64 -4.16 -12.35 2.09
CA LEU A 64 -3.44 -13.34 1.27
C LEU A 64 -2.22 -12.73 0.55
N ASN A 65 -2.26 -11.42 0.27
CA ASN A 65 -1.17 -10.74 -0.43
C ASN A 65 -0.09 -10.23 0.54
N VAL A 66 0.78 -11.16 0.92
CA VAL A 66 1.93 -10.90 1.79
C VAL A 66 3.22 -10.78 0.97
N GLN A 67 4.13 -9.95 1.46
CA GLN A 67 5.49 -9.82 0.96
C GLN A 67 6.48 -10.26 2.04
N LYS A 68 7.53 -10.97 1.64
CA LYS A 68 8.62 -11.35 2.53
C LYS A 68 9.57 -10.16 2.71
N PHE A 69 9.62 -9.62 3.91
CA PHE A 69 10.64 -8.68 4.34
C PHE A 69 11.93 -9.44 4.62
N VAL A 70 12.99 -9.11 3.88
CA VAL A 70 14.31 -9.70 4.06
C VAL A 70 15.25 -8.58 4.51
N PRO A 71 15.77 -8.63 5.74
CA PRO A 71 16.79 -7.69 6.22
C PRO A 71 17.97 -7.64 5.26
N GLU A 72 18.59 -6.47 5.11
CA GLU A 72 19.74 -6.25 4.22
C GLU A 72 19.53 -6.56 2.73
N ARG A 73 18.29 -6.80 2.28
CA ARG A 73 17.96 -6.93 0.85
C ARG A 73 17.86 -5.57 0.15
N HIS A 74 18.47 -4.53 0.70
CA HIS A 74 18.55 -3.25 0.02
C HIS A 74 19.43 -3.46 -1.22
N ARG A 75 18.87 -3.22 -2.42
CA ARG A 75 19.72 -3.03 -3.59
C ARG A 75 20.09 -1.55 -3.60
N PRO A 76 21.37 -1.19 -3.40
CA PRO A 76 21.79 0.19 -3.57
C PRO A 76 21.31 0.66 -4.94
N ARG A 77 20.68 1.83 -5.00
CA ARG A 77 20.37 2.43 -6.29
C ARG A 77 21.70 2.70 -6.98
N THR A 78 21.84 2.30 -8.24
CA THR A 78 22.99 2.71 -9.04
C THR A 78 23.07 4.23 -8.99
N PRO A 79 24.23 4.81 -8.61
CA PRO A 79 24.39 6.25 -8.61
C PRO A 79 24.15 6.75 -10.04
N ARG A 80 23.08 7.53 -10.20
CA ARG A 80 22.76 8.16 -11.47
C ARG A 80 23.49 9.48 -11.53
N ASN A 81 24.37 9.66 -12.52
CA ASN A 81 24.95 10.96 -12.78
C ASN A 81 23.82 11.96 -13.02
N LYS A 82 23.72 12.95 -12.13
CA LYS A 82 22.78 14.05 -12.34
C LYS A 82 23.23 14.78 -13.62
N PRO A 83 22.30 15.17 -14.51
CA PRO A 83 22.66 16.02 -15.62
C PRO A 83 23.31 17.29 -15.08
N HIS A 84 24.32 17.80 -15.79
CA HIS A 84 24.91 19.09 -15.46
C HIS A 84 23.80 20.15 -15.38
N LYS A 85 23.91 21.13 -14.47
CA LYS A 85 22.85 22.13 -14.22
C LYS A 85 22.38 22.81 -15.51
N PHE A 86 23.31 23.05 -16.43
CA PHE A 86 23.04 23.63 -17.76
C PHE A 86 22.13 22.76 -18.65
N HIS A 87 22.19 21.43 -18.52
CA HIS A 87 21.30 20.50 -19.23
C HIS A 87 20.01 20.18 -18.46
N ALA A 88 19.90 20.59 -17.20
CA ALA A 88 18.75 20.28 -16.34
C ALA A 88 17.57 21.25 -16.54
N TYR A 89 17.84 22.48 -16.97
CA TYR A 89 16.84 23.51 -17.19
C TYR A 89 16.78 23.88 -18.67
N LYS A 90 15.57 24.08 -19.21
CA LYS A 90 15.42 24.76 -20.49
C LYS A 90 15.90 26.21 -20.31
N PRO A 91 16.60 26.80 -21.29
CA PRO A 91 16.85 28.23 -21.26
C PRO A 91 15.49 28.94 -21.14
N ALA A 92 15.38 29.85 -20.16
CA ALA A 92 14.24 30.73 -20.09
C ALA A 92 14.31 31.67 -21.31
N LEU A 93 13.28 31.62 -22.16
CA LEU A 93 13.00 32.62 -23.19
C LEU A 93 12.16 33.74 -22.57
#